data_AF-A0A014MMF9-F1
#
_entry.id   AF-A0A014MMF9-F1
#
_cell.length_a   1.000
_cell.length_b   1.000
_cell.length_c   1.000
_cell.angle_alpha   90.00
_cell.angle_beta   90.00
_cell.angle_gamma   90.00
#
_symmetry.space_group_name_H-M   'P 1'
#
loop_
_entity.id
_entity.type
_entity.pdbx_description
1 polymer ?
#
loop_
_entity_poly.entity_id
_entity_poly.type
_entity_poly.pdbx_seq_one_letter_code
_entity_poly.pdbx_strand_id
1 'polypeptide(L)'
;MCGSELHPLPEGVQRVARYLQEVGHPHTPQMLEGAARTAQEAADQLGIAVGQVAKSVIFKRKEDGASVLVVAAGDRRVDEKKVAALVGKIGRADADFVKDRTGFSIGGVSPVAHAHAPVTLIDHSLQRFDVLWAAAGHPHAVFALNMEALRALAQAPVVDIAQMVDTEAAPVASAIPPVPDALRHKLQTLLAQGSLQPSAAEAPPSPCISVCRMDADRQYCVGCLRTLDELRCWGKADATAKRHIWQQIQQRCGPAS
;
A
#
# COMPACT_ATOMS: atom_id res chain seq x y z
N MET A 1 23.22 -26.20 28.24
CA MET A 1 23.78 -24.92 27.76
C MET A 1 23.91 -25.03 26.25
N CYS A 2 23.09 -24.31 25.49
CA CYS A 2 23.30 -24.11 24.06
C CYS A 2 22.94 -22.64 23.80
N GLY A 3 23.98 -21.80 23.69
CA GLY A 3 23.84 -20.37 23.52
C GLY A 3 23.37 -20.07 22.10
N SER A 4 22.13 -19.59 21.97
CA SER A 4 21.71 -18.86 20.78
C SER A 4 22.48 -17.55 20.76
N GLU A 5 23.42 -17.42 19.81
CA GLU A 5 24.17 -16.19 19.58
C GLU A 5 23.18 -15.04 19.31
N LEU A 6 23.02 -14.16 20.31
CA LEU A 6 22.29 -12.90 20.18
C LEU A 6 23.12 -11.99 19.28
N HIS A 7 22.98 -12.14 17.96
CA HIS A 7 23.52 -11.17 17.03
C HIS A 7 22.90 -9.81 17.36
N PRO A 8 23.71 -8.80 17.76
CA PRO A 8 23.18 -7.48 18.06
C PRO A 8 22.54 -6.92 16.78
N LEU A 9 21.35 -6.31 16.92
CA LEU A 9 20.65 -5.67 15.80
C LEU A 9 21.59 -4.68 15.08
N PRO A 10 21.47 -4.46 13.77
CA PRO A 10 22.29 -3.47 13.08
C PRO A 10 22.16 -2.08 13.72
N GLU A 11 23.22 -1.26 13.69
CA GLU A 11 23.27 0.04 14.38
C GLU A 11 22.07 0.96 14.06
N GLY A 12 21.68 1.04 12.78
CA GLY A 12 20.51 1.81 12.36
C GLY A 12 19.21 1.32 13.00
N VAL A 13 19.05 0.01 13.17
CA VAL A 13 17.89 -0.61 13.82
C VAL A 13 17.89 -0.34 15.31
N GLN A 14 19.05 -0.42 15.98
CA GLN A 14 19.17 -0.06 17.39
C GLN A 14 18.81 1.40 17.63
N ARG A 15 19.24 2.31 16.75
CA ARG A 15 18.92 3.74 16.85
C ARG A 15 17.42 3.99 16.74
N VAL A 16 16.76 3.35 15.77
CA VAL A 16 15.29 3.45 15.63
C VAL A 16 14.58 2.82 16.82
N ALA A 17 15.01 1.63 17.28
CA ALA A 17 14.42 0.96 18.44
C ALA A 17 14.47 1.82 19.71
N ARG A 18 15.62 2.45 19.98
CA ARG A 18 15.77 3.38 21.11
C ARG A 18 14.83 4.57 20.99
N TYR A 19 14.79 5.21 19.82
CA TYR A 19 13.91 6.34 19.58
C TYR A 19 12.43 5.98 19.79
N LEU A 20 11.98 4.85 19.24
CA LEU A 20 10.61 4.36 19.40
C LEU A 20 10.27 4.08 20.86
N GLN A 21 11.22 3.55 21.65
CA GLN A 21 11.05 3.34 23.08
C GLN A 21 10.93 4.67 23.85
N GLU A 22 11.79 5.65 23.56
CA GLU A 22 11.80 6.97 24.21
C GLU A 22 10.48 7.73 24.03
N VAL A 23 9.87 7.60 22.85
CA VAL A 23 8.58 8.24 22.52
C VAL A 23 7.36 7.37 22.88
N GLY A 24 7.58 6.20 23.48
CA GLY A 24 6.50 5.30 23.94
C GLY A 24 5.71 4.62 22.81
N HIS A 25 6.32 4.41 21.64
CA HIS A 25 5.68 3.70 20.54
C HIS A 25 5.50 2.20 20.89
N PRO A 26 4.31 1.60 20.67
CA PRO A 26 4.00 0.25 21.14
C PRO A 26 4.73 -0.88 20.41
N HIS A 27 5.35 -0.61 19.25
CA HIS A 27 5.96 -1.64 18.41
C HIS A 27 7.47 -1.45 18.31
N THR A 28 8.22 -2.55 18.44
CA THR A 28 9.67 -2.55 18.18
C THR A 28 9.96 -2.89 16.72
N PRO A 29 11.15 -2.54 16.20
CA PRO A 29 11.58 -3.03 14.89
C PRO A 29 11.56 -4.57 14.79
N GLN A 30 11.10 -5.08 13.66
CA GLN A 30 11.12 -6.47 13.26
C GLN A 30 12.12 -6.67 12.12
N MET A 31 12.95 -7.72 12.24
CA MET A 31 13.81 -8.16 11.14
C MET A 31 13.03 -9.11 10.21
N LEU A 32 13.09 -8.85 8.92
CA LEU A 32 12.57 -9.70 7.85
C LEU A 32 13.59 -10.78 7.48
N GLU A 33 13.12 -11.92 7.00
CA GLU A 33 13.97 -13.05 6.60
C GLU A 33 14.81 -12.72 5.34
N GLY A 34 14.29 -11.87 4.45
CA GLY A 34 14.93 -11.43 3.22
C GLY A 34 15.11 -9.92 3.14
N ALA A 35 15.90 -9.47 2.15
CA ALA A 35 16.08 -8.03 1.91
C ALA A 35 14.78 -7.46 1.32
N ALA A 36 14.25 -6.41 1.92
CA ALA A 36 13.13 -5.64 1.40
C ALA A 36 13.67 -4.35 0.77
N ARG A 37 14.36 -4.48 -0.36
CA ARG A 37 14.97 -3.36 -1.09
C ARG A 37 13.92 -2.52 -1.82
N THR A 38 12.74 -3.11 -2.06
CA THR A 38 11.58 -2.42 -2.64
C THR A 38 10.35 -2.54 -1.73
N ALA A 39 9.38 -1.64 -1.93
CA ALA A 39 8.11 -1.71 -1.22
C ALA A 39 7.33 -2.99 -1.54
N GLN A 40 7.46 -3.53 -2.75
CA GLN A 40 6.82 -4.79 -3.13
C GLN A 40 7.41 -5.96 -2.33
N GLU A 41 8.74 -6.07 -2.27
CA GLU A 41 9.41 -7.13 -1.50
C GLU A 41 9.09 -7.08 -0.01
N ALA A 42 8.96 -5.86 0.55
CA ALA A 42 8.51 -5.68 1.94
C ALA A 42 7.09 -6.21 2.13
N ALA A 43 6.20 -5.83 1.21
CA ALA A 43 4.78 -6.18 1.27
C ALA A 43 4.57 -7.69 1.14
N ASP A 44 5.29 -8.34 0.22
CA ASP A 44 5.21 -9.78 -0.01
C ASP A 44 5.66 -10.58 1.23
N GLN A 45 6.77 -10.15 1.87
CA GLN A 45 7.28 -10.80 3.08
C GLN A 45 6.37 -10.60 4.30
N LEU A 46 5.67 -9.47 4.36
CA LEU A 46 4.75 -9.14 5.46
C LEU A 46 3.32 -9.66 5.21
N GLY A 47 3.00 -10.11 4.00
CA GLY A 47 1.64 -10.50 3.60
C GLY A 47 0.64 -9.34 3.60
N ILE A 48 1.10 -8.13 3.24
CA ILE A 48 0.30 -6.88 3.26
C ILE A 48 0.14 -6.28 1.86
N ALA A 49 -0.74 -5.29 1.72
CA ALA A 49 -0.81 -4.51 0.49
C ALA A 49 0.41 -3.59 0.34
N VAL A 50 0.91 -3.41 -0.88
CA VAL A 50 2.07 -2.56 -1.18
C VAL A 50 1.88 -1.12 -0.70
N GLY A 51 0.65 -0.60 -0.77
CA GLY A 51 0.33 0.74 -0.28
C GLY A 51 0.47 0.91 1.25
N GLN A 52 0.44 -0.19 2.01
CA GLN A 52 0.70 -0.16 3.46
C GLN A 52 2.18 0.08 3.78
N VAL A 53 3.09 -0.08 2.81
CA VAL A 53 4.50 0.23 3.02
C VAL A 53 4.71 1.74 2.93
N ALA A 54 5.02 2.37 4.05
CA ALA A 54 5.38 3.78 4.14
C ALA A 54 6.86 3.95 3.79
N LYS A 55 7.15 4.23 2.52
CA LYS A 55 8.53 4.41 2.03
C LYS A 55 9.02 5.83 2.27
N SER A 56 10.27 5.93 2.71
CA SER A 56 10.99 7.18 2.91
C SER A 56 11.87 7.48 1.69
N VAL A 57 11.63 8.60 1.02
CA VAL A 57 12.41 9.07 -0.13
C VAL A 57 13.10 10.38 0.25
N ILE A 58 14.41 10.47 0.03
CA ILE A 58 15.19 11.66 0.33
C ILE A 58 15.50 12.42 -0.97
N PHE A 59 15.23 13.72 -0.94
CA PHE A 59 15.67 14.69 -1.94
C PHE A 59 16.66 15.67 -1.32
N LYS A 60 17.49 16.28 -2.16
CA LYS A 60 18.35 17.39 -1.78
C LYS A 60 17.73 18.69 -2.26
N ARG A 61 17.43 19.62 -1.36
CA ARG A 61 17.01 20.98 -1.73
C ARG A 61 18.19 21.74 -2.32
N LYS A 62 17.99 22.38 -3.47
CA LYS A 62 19.08 23.03 -4.24
C LYS A 62 19.53 24.36 -3.66
N GLU A 63 18.66 25.04 -2.92
CA GLU A 63 18.94 26.36 -2.36
C GLU A 63 19.97 26.32 -1.24
N ASP A 64 19.85 25.36 -0.32
CA ASP A 64 20.63 25.28 0.91
C ASP A 64 21.24 23.91 1.18
N GLY A 65 20.98 22.92 0.32
CA GLY A 65 21.48 21.56 0.50
C GLY A 65 20.82 20.79 1.64
N ALA A 66 19.66 21.25 2.15
CA ALA A 66 18.88 20.54 3.16
C ALA A 66 18.34 19.21 2.60
N SER A 67 18.25 18.19 3.46
CA SER A 67 17.54 16.96 3.15
C SER A 67 16.04 17.18 3.28
N VAL A 68 15.31 16.79 2.23
CA VAL A 68 13.84 16.74 2.23
C VAL A 68 13.43 15.28 2.25
N LEU A 69 12.74 14.86 3.30
CA LEU A 69 12.16 13.54 3.44
C LEU A 69 10.70 13.57 2.99
N VAL A 70 10.36 12.66 2.08
CA VAL A 70 8.97 12.37 1.71
C VAL A 70 8.63 10.97 2.16
N VAL A 71 7.60 10.85 3.00
CA VAL A 71 7.01 9.56 3.38
C VAL A 71 5.75 9.34 2.55
N ALA A 72 5.73 8.31 1.72
CA ALA A 72 4.62 8.02 0.80
C ALA A 72 4.25 6.54 0.79
N ALA A 73 3.04 6.23 0.31
CA ALA A 73 2.60 4.84 0.14
C ALA A 73 3.44 4.12 -0.93
N GLY A 74 3.71 2.83 -0.70
CA GLY A 74 4.58 2.02 -1.55
C GLY A 74 4.11 1.93 -3.00
N ASP A 75 2.78 1.89 -3.18
CA ASP A 75 2.06 1.83 -4.46
C ASP A 75 1.99 3.19 -5.19
N ARG A 76 2.44 4.30 -4.58
CA ARG A 76 2.42 5.64 -5.18
C ARG A 76 3.80 6.10 -5.63
N ARG A 77 3.85 6.92 -6.66
CA ARG A 77 5.07 7.65 -7.05
C ARG A 77 4.99 9.07 -6.53
N VAL A 78 6.10 9.60 -6.03
CA VAL A 78 6.18 10.99 -5.57
C VAL A 78 6.16 11.93 -6.77
N ASP A 79 5.35 12.98 -6.70
CA ASP A 79 5.34 14.08 -7.66
C ASP A 79 6.35 15.14 -7.20
N GLU A 80 7.53 15.13 -7.80
CA GLU A 80 8.61 16.07 -7.49
C GLU A 80 8.21 17.54 -7.70
N LYS A 81 7.26 17.83 -8.59
CA LYS A 81 6.78 19.21 -8.80
C LYS A 81 5.94 19.68 -7.62
N LYS A 82 5.05 18.81 -7.11
CA LYS A 82 4.25 19.11 -5.91
C LYS A 82 5.15 19.28 -4.69
N VAL A 83 6.16 18.41 -4.51
CA VAL A 83 7.15 18.57 -3.43
C VAL A 83 7.90 19.89 -3.59
N ALA A 84 8.42 20.19 -4.78
CA ALA A 84 9.19 21.42 -5.04
C ALA A 84 8.38 22.69 -4.79
N ALA A 85 7.06 22.66 -5.03
CA ALA A 85 6.16 23.79 -4.73
C ALA A 85 6.06 24.08 -3.23
N LEU A 86 6.24 23.07 -2.37
CA LEU A 86 6.13 23.20 -0.92
C LEU A 86 7.45 23.57 -0.24
N VAL A 87 8.56 23.03 -0.73
CA VAL A 87 9.87 23.13 -0.03
C VAL A 87 10.93 23.88 -0.81
N GLY A 88 10.64 24.31 -2.04
CA GLY A 88 11.61 24.88 -2.96
C GLY A 88 12.23 23.83 -3.90
N LYS A 89 13.09 24.28 -4.82
CA LYS A 89 13.63 23.42 -5.89
C LYS A 89 14.43 22.25 -5.32
N ILE A 90 13.99 21.02 -5.62
CA ILE A 90 14.66 19.78 -5.20
C ILE A 90 15.49 19.17 -6.33
N GLY A 91 16.39 18.26 -5.95
CA GLY A 91 17.16 17.41 -6.85
C GLY A 91 17.41 16.04 -6.22
N ARG A 92 17.95 15.12 -7.02
CA ARG A 92 18.29 13.77 -6.59
C ARG A 92 19.31 13.79 -5.45
N ALA A 93 19.05 13.00 -4.41
CA ALA A 93 20.05 12.65 -3.41
C ALA A 93 20.80 11.40 -3.86
N ASP A 94 22.13 11.44 -3.82
CA ASP A 94 22.98 10.25 -4.00
C ASP A 94 23.11 9.48 -2.67
N ALA A 95 23.68 8.27 -2.74
CA ALA A 95 23.78 7.38 -1.59
C ALA A 95 24.61 7.98 -0.45
N ASP A 96 25.68 8.71 -0.79
CA ASP A 96 26.57 9.33 0.19
C ASP A 96 25.85 10.45 0.93
N PHE A 97 25.13 11.32 0.21
CA PHE A 97 24.30 12.35 0.81
C PHE A 97 23.19 11.76 1.69
N VAL A 98 22.52 10.70 1.23
CA VAL A 98 21.48 10.03 2.05
C VAL A 98 22.10 9.51 3.34
N LYS A 99 23.22 8.79 3.26
CA LYS A 99 23.89 8.23 4.43
C LYS A 99 24.39 9.31 5.39
N ASP A 100 25.03 10.36 4.89
CA ASP A 100 25.52 11.49 5.67
C ASP A 100 24.36 12.20 6.41
N ARG A 101 23.30 12.57 5.69
CA ARG A 101 22.19 13.34 6.27
C ARG A 101 21.30 12.52 7.19
N THR A 102 21.01 11.28 6.81
CA THR A 102 20.02 10.44 7.52
C THR A 102 20.67 9.51 8.53
N GLY A 103 21.95 9.16 8.34
CA GLY A 103 22.60 8.06 9.04
C GLY A 103 22.11 6.68 8.61
N PHE A 104 21.37 6.56 7.50
CA PHE A 104 20.84 5.31 6.97
C PHE A 104 21.25 5.10 5.51
N SER A 105 21.37 3.84 5.09
CA SER A 105 21.56 3.50 3.68
C SER A 105 20.25 3.52 2.90
N ILE A 106 20.31 3.73 1.59
CA ILE A 106 19.17 3.63 0.68
C ILE A 106 18.47 2.26 0.87
N GLY A 107 17.14 2.28 0.88
CA GLY A 107 16.30 1.09 1.14
C GLY A 107 16.07 0.81 2.63
N GLY A 108 16.83 1.42 3.54
CA GLY A 108 16.64 1.30 4.99
C GLY A 108 16.31 2.62 5.69
N VAL A 109 16.05 3.70 4.94
CA VAL A 109 15.81 5.03 5.53
C VAL A 109 14.52 5.01 6.34
N SER A 110 14.64 5.17 7.65
CA SER A 110 13.51 5.28 8.57
C SER A 110 12.83 6.64 8.44
N PRO A 111 11.51 6.78 8.68
CA PRO A 111 10.87 8.09 8.80
C PRO A 111 11.32 8.87 10.05
N VAL A 112 12.09 8.24 10.95
CA VAL A 112 12.50 8.80 12.24
C VAL A 112 13.97 8.52 12.57
N ALA A 113 14.47 9.15 13.64
CA ALA A 113 15.80 8.91 14.19
C ALA A 113 16.96 9.16 13.19
N HIS A 114 16.82 10.23 12.41
CA HIS A 114 17.82 10.71 11.46
C HIS A 114 19.02 11.34 12.18
N ALA A 115 20.22 11.21 11.60
CA ALA A 115 21.42 11.92 12.08
C ALA A 115 21.24 13.45 12.07
N HIS A 116 20.61 13.97 11.03
CA HIS A 116 20.20 15.37 10.91
C HIS A 116 18.72 15.45 10.55
N ALA A 117 17.96 16.30 11.25
CA ALA A 117 16.53 16.46 11.03
C ALA A 117 16.23 16.96 9.60
N PRO A 118 15.52 16.18 8.76
CA PRO A 118 15.12 16.63 7.42
C PRO A 118 13.85 17.49 7.47
N VAL A 119 13.64 18.29 6.42
CA VAL A 119 12.30 18.83 6.13
C VAL A 119 11.42 17.67 5.71
N THR A 120 10.38 17.36 6.47
CA THR A 120 9.59 16.15 6.25
C THR A 120 8.20 16.49 5.72
N LEU A 121 7.73 15.71 4.74
CA LEU A 121 6.37 15.74 4.23
C LEU A 121 5.80 14.32 4.24
N ILE A 122 4.52 14.19 4.59
CA ILE A 122 3.80 12.91 4.56
C ILE A 122 2.73 12.98 3.48
N ASP A 123 2.70 12.01 2.59
CA ASP A 123 1.66 11.92 1.57
C ASP A 123 0.32 11.44 2.15
N HIS A 124 -0.76 12.13 1.79
CA HIS A 124 -2.11 11.82 2.29
C HIS A 124 -2.62 10.42 1.91
N SER A 125 -2.10 9.79 0.85
CA SER A 125 -2.60 8.49 0.39
C SER A 125 -2.32 7.34 1.38
N LEU A 126 -1.44 7.57 2.37
CA LEU A 126 -1.20 6.64 3.48
C LEU A 126 -2.42 6.51 4.41
N GLN A 127 -3.32 7.51 4.42
CA GLN A 127 -4.57 7.47 5.20
C GLN A 127 -5.55 6.38 4.76
N ARG A 128 -5.32 5.74 3.61
CA ARG A 128 -6.11 4.60 3.12
C ARG A 128 -5.97 3.36 4.01
N PHE A 129 -4.98 3.31 4.91
CA PHE A 129 -4.63 2.11 5.66
C PHE A 129 -4.56 2.39 7.16
N ASP A 130 -5.18 1.51 7.95
CA ASP A 130 -5.14 1.58 9.42
C ASP A 130 -3.76 1.24 9.97
N VAL A 131 -3.08 0.27 9.33
CA VAL A 131 -1.73 -0.17 9.69
C VAL A 131 -0.80 0.04 8.50
N LEU A 132 0.28 0.74 8.77
CA LEU A 132 1.40 1.03 7.89
C LEU A 132 2.65 0.31 8.40
N TRP A 133 3.60 0.11 7.49
CA TRP A 133 4.90 -0.47 7.78
C TRP A 133 6.00 0.41 7.20
N ALA A 134 6.89 0.90 8.04
CA ALA A 134 8.01 1.75 7.63
C ALA A 134 9.35 1.04 7.86
N ALA A 135 10.38 1.42 7.10
CA ALA A 135 11.73 0.92 7.33
C ALA A 135 12.25 1.35 8.72
N ALA A 136 13.00 0.47 9.37
CA ALA A 136 13.54 0.68 10.71
C ALA A 136 15.07 0.80 10.69
N GLY A 137 15.62 1.61 9.78
CA GLY A 137 17.04 1.92 9.74
C GLY A 137 17.93 0.88 9.05
N HIS A 138 17.34 -0.15 8.45
CA HIS A 138 18.04 -1.20 7.70
C HIS A 138 17.12 -1.78 6.60
N PRO A 139 17.65 -2.25 5.44
CA PRO A 139 16.83 -2.82 4.35
C PRO A 139 16.07 -4.11 4.70
N HIS A 140 16.30 -4.67 5.88
CA HIS A 140 15.64 -5.88 6.38
C HIS A 140 14.87 -5.59 7.68
N ALA A 141 14.76 -4.34 8.09
CA ALA A 141 14.11 -3.99 9.35
C ALA A 141 12.93 -3.09 9.07
N VAL A 142 11.78 -3.41 9.67
CA VAL A 142 10.55 -2.64 9.55
C VAL A 142 9.90 -2.47 10.91
N PHE A 143 9.01 -1.50 11.05
CA PHE A 143 8.14 -1.39 12.22
C PHE A 143 6.74 -0.97 11.80
N ALA A 144 5.74 -1.47 12.53
CA ALA A 144 4.35 -1.12 12.32
C ALA A 144 4.00 0.21 13.00
N LEU A 145 3.15 1.00 12.36
CA LEU A 145 2.60 2.25 12.86
C LEU A 145 1.28 2.58 12.14
N ASN A 146 0.52 3.54 12.66
CA ASN A 146 -0.63 4.10 11.94
C ASN A 146 -0.32 5.55 11.50
N MET A 147 -1.26 6.17 10.79
CA MET A 147 -1.08 7.55 10.31
C MET A 147 -0.90 8.57 11.45
N GLU A 148 -1.61 8.39 12.56
CA GLU A 148 -1.51 9.29 13.71
C GLU A 148 -0.12 9.23 14.35
N ALA A 149 0.38 8.02 14.59
CA ALA A 149 1.73 7.79 15.08
C ALA A 149 2.77 8.34 14.10
N LEU A 150 2.62 8.11 12.78
CA LEU A 150 3.54 8.65 11.78
C LEU A 150 3.62 10.18 11.85
N ARG A 151 2.47 10.87 11.95
CA ARG A 151 2.41 12.33 12.09
C ARG A 151 3.06 12.82 13.38
N ALA A 152 2.80 12.14 14.49
CA ALA A 152 3.38 12.48 15.79
C ALA A 152 4.90 12.32 15.81
N LEU A 153 5.39 11.21 15.25
CA LEU A 153 6.81 10.89 15.20
C LEU A 153 7.59 11.82 14.25
N ALA A 154 7.06 12.05 13.05
CA ALA A 154 7.73 12.86 12.04
C ALA A 154 7.51 14.38 12.22
N GLN A 155 6.53 14.79 13.04
CA GLN A 155 6.12 16.18 13.24
C GLN A 155 5.95 16.95 11.92
N ALA A 156 5.32 16.30 10.94
CA ALA A 156 5.29 16.74 9.56
C ALA A 156 3.86 16.99 9.05
N PRO A 157 3.67 17.94 8.11
CA PRO A 157 2.39 18.14 7.46
C PRO A 157 2.02 16.96 6.55
N VAL A 158 0.72 16.72 6.46
CA VAL A 158 0.12 15.79 5.51
C VAL A 158 -0.32 16.56 4.27
N VAL A 159 0.14 16.15 3.10
CA VAL A 159 -0.04 16.86 1.84
C VAL A 159 -0.34 15.90 0.70
N ASP A 160 -0.93 16.38 -0.39
CA ASP A 160 -1.01 15.63 -1.65
C ASP A 160 0.29 15.84 -2.43
N ILE A 161 1.16 14.84 -2.45
CA ILE A 161 2.46 14.86 -3.14
C ILE A 161 2.72 13.57 -3.92
N ALA A 162 1.71 12.74 -4.10
CA ALA A 162 1.74 11.62 -5.03
C ALA A 162 1.34 12.09 -6.44
N GLN A 163 1.92 11.43 -7.45
CA GLN A 163 1.48 11.58 -8.83
C GLN A 163 0.03 11.12 -8.93
N MET A 164 -0.77 11.88 -9.68
CA MET A 164 -2.12 11.45 -10.04
C MET A 164 -1.99 10.15 -10.84
N VAL A 165 -2.56 9.09 -10.30
CA VAL A 165 -2.74 7.85 -11.04
C VAL A 165 -4.09 8.02 -11.73
N ASP A 166 -4.09 8.13 -13.06
CA ASP A 166 -5.33 7.93 -13.81
C ASP A 166 -5.77 6.50 -13.52
N THR A 167 -6.87 6.36 -12.77
CA THR A 167 -7.59 5.13 -12.34
C THR A 167 -7.45 4.76 -10.86
N GLU A 168 -8.62 4.59 -10.25
CA GLU A 168 -8.94 4.18 -8.89
C GLU A 168 -8.12 2.98 -8.37
N ALA A 169 -7.52 3.13 -7.19
CA ALA A 169 -7.05 2.00 -6.39
C ALA A 169 -7.06 2.37 -4.90
N ALA A 170 -8.11 1.94 -4.21
CA ALA A 170 -8.02 1.62 -2.80
C ALA A 170 -8.05 0.08 -2.69
N PRO A 171 -6.96 -0.57 -2.28
CA PRO A 171 -7.04 -1.92 -1.75
C PRO A 171 -7.01 -1.81 -0.23
N VAL A 172 -8.15 -1.87 0.44
CA VAL A 172 -8.18 -2.44 1.79
C VAL A 172 -8.61 -3.88 1.58
N ALA A 173 -7.85 -4.83 2.10
CA ALA A 173 -8.26 -6.23 2.16
C ALA A 173 -9.49 -6.35 3.08
N SER A 174 -10.67 -6.02 2.57
CA SER A 174 -11.92 -6.54 3.08
C SER A 174 -11.99 -7.99 2.65
N ALA A 175 -12.19 -8.90 3.59
CA ALA A 175 -12.51 -10.28 3.26
C ALA A 175 -13.70 -10.27 2.29
N ILE A 176 -13.54 -10.90 1.11
CA ILE A 176 -14.64 -11.07 0.16
C ILE A 176 -15.77 -11.78 0.91
N PRO A 177 -17.02 -11.26 0.89
CA PRO A 177 -18.11 -11.90 1.61
C PRO A 177 -18.34 -13.32 1.08
N PRO A 178 -18.85 -14.24 1.91
CA PRO A 178 -19.09 -15.62 1.50
C PRO A 178 -19.86 -15.69 0.18
N VAL A 179 -19.30 -16.41 -0.79
CA VAL A 179 -19.84 -16.52 -2.15
C VAL A 179 -21.18 -17.26 -2.09
N PRO A 180 -22.31 -16.66 -2.51
CA PRO A 180 -23.59 -17.37 -2.52
C PRO A 180 -23.59 -18.53 -3.53
N ASP A 181 -24.14 -19.68 -3.14
CA ASP A 181 -24.25 -20.84 -4.04
C ASP A 181 -25.01 -20.52 -5.34
N ALA A 182 -26.02 -19.66 -5.26
CA ALA A 182 -26.78 -19.20 -6.43
C ALA A 182 -25.89 -18.42 -7.43
N LEU A 183 -24.95 -17.61 -6.93
CA LEU A 183 -23.99 -16.89 -7.76
C LEU A 183 -22.99 -17.87 -8.39
N ARG A 184 -22.49 -18.82 -7.60
CA ARG A 184 -21.57 -19.87 -8.04
C ARG A 184 -22.19 -20.73 -9.15
N HIS A 185 -23.43 -21.16 -8.96
CA HIS A 185 -24.16 -21.94 -9.96
C HIS A 185 -24.33 -21.15 -11.27
N LYS A 186 -24.75 -19.88 -11.17
CA LYS A 186 -24.92 -19.00 -12.33
C LYS A 186 -23.62 -18.78 -13.10
N LEU A 187 -22.50 -18.59 -12.39
CA LEU A 187 -21.17 -18.49 -12.98
C LEU A 187 -20.78 -19.77 -13.72
N GLN A 188 -20.97 -20.94 -13.09
CA GLN A 188 -20.68 -22.24 -13.70
C GLN A 188 -21.49 -22.48 -14.98
N THR A 189 -22.79 -22.16 -14.96
CA THR A 189 -23.67 -22.27 -16.13
C THR A 189 -23.16 -21.42 -17.30
N LEU A 190 -22.78 -20.16 -17.04
CA LEU A 190 -22.31 -19.25 -18.10
C LEU A 190 -20.93 -19.64 -18.66
N LEU A 191 -20.06 -20.19 -17.80
CA LEU A 191 -18.78 -20.76 -18.25
C LEU A 191 -19.01 -21.97 -19.15
N ALA A 192 -19.89 -22.90 -18.75
CA ALA A 192 -20.23 -24.08 -19.54
C ALA A 192 -20.89 -23.73 -20.88
N GLN A 193 -21.68 -22.66 -20.93
CA GLN A 193 -22.33 -22.16 -22.14
C GLN A 193 -21.41 -21.31 -23.03
N GLY A 194 -20.18 -21.02 -22.58
CA GLY A 194 -19.25 -20.15 -23.31
C GLY A 194 -19.67 -18.68 -23.39
N SER A 195 -20.70 -18.25 -22.66
CA SER A 195 -21.26 -16.89 -22.72
C SER A 195 -20.29 -15.81 -22.22
N LEU A 196 -19.26 -16.21 -21.48
CA LEU A 196 -18.19 -15.34 -20.98
C LEU A 196 -16.98 -15.25 -21.93
N GLN A 197 -16.97 -16.02 -23.02
CA GLN A 197 -15.89 -15.95 -24.00
C GLN A 197 -15.92 -14.62 -24.79
N PRO A 198 -14.77 -14.06 -25.17
CA PRO A 198 -14.71 -12.85 -25.99
C PRO A 198 -15.45 -12.98 -27.33
N SER A 199 -15.52 -14.19 -27.89
CA SER A 199 -16.16 -14.54 -29.15
C SER A 199 -17.68 -14.73 -29.06
N ALA A 200 -18.29 -14.67 -27.88
CA ALA A 200 -19.73 -14.87 -27.72
C ALA A 200 -20.54 -13.78 -28.44
N ALA A 201 -21.57 -14.18 -29.18
CA ALA A 201 -22.41 -13.27 -29.96
C ALA A 201 -23.26 -12.32 -29.08
N GLU A 202 -23.71 -12.80 -27.92
CA GLU A 202 -24.58 -12.05 -27.01
C GLU A 202 -23.84 -11.57 -25.76
N ALA A 203 -24.32 -10.45 -25.20
CA ALA A 203 -23.82 -9.94 -23.93
C ALA A 203 -24.24 -10.88 -22.79
N PRO A 204 -23.34 -11.17 -21.82
CA PRO A 204 -23.69 -12.06 -20.72
C PRO A 204 -24.78 -11.43 -19.83
N PRO A 205 -25.67 -12.27 -19.25
CA PRO A 205 -26.76 -11.80 -18.41
C PRO A 205 -26.23 -11.19 -17.10
N SER A 206 -27.07 -10.43 -16.39
CA SER A 206 -26.68 -9.80 -15.12
C SER A 206 -26.28 -10.84 -14.07
N PRO A 207 -25.19 -10.63 -13.31
CA PRO A 207 -24.79 -11.52 -12.21
C PRO A 207 -25.70 -11.41 -10.98
N CYS A 208 -26.69 -10.50 -10.98
CA CYS A 208 -27.63 -10.34 -9.88
C CYS A 208 -28.37 -11.66 -9.56
N ILE A 209 -28.48 -11.98 -8.28
CA ILE A 209 -29.29 -13.09 -7.73
C ILE A 209 -30.49 -12.57 -6.91
N SER A 210 -30.90 -11.32 -7.14
CA SER A 210 -31.99 -10.64 -6.42
C SER A 210 -31.75 -10.41 -4.92
N VAL A 211 -30.49 -10.44 -4.49
CA VAL A 211 -30.05 -9.98 -3.17
C VAL A 211 -29.46 -8.57 -3.33
N CYS A 212 -30.19 -7.56 -2.84
CA CYS A 212 -29.77 -6.15 -2.90
C CYS A 212 -29.25 -5.69 -1.54
N ARG A 213 -28.06 -6.16 -1.18
CA ARG A 213 -27.38 -5.81 0.07
C ARG A 213 -25.89 -5.69 -0.16
N MET A 214 -25.28 -4.65 0.38
CA MET A 214 -23.82 -4.49 0.42
C MET A 214 -23.25 -5.15 1.68
N ASP A 215 -22.01 -5.60 1.62
CA ASP A 215 -21.26 -6.01 2.81
C ASP A 215 -21.05 -4.84 3.77
N ALA A 216 -20.49 -5.14 4.96
CA ALA A 216 -20.30 -4.16 6.02
C ALA A 216 -19.44 -2.97 5.57
N ASP A 217 -18.40 -3.26 4.78
CA ASP A 217 -17.42 -2.28 4.28
C ASP A 217 -17.86 -1.61 2.97
N ARG A 218 -19.06 -1.94 2.47
CA ARG A 218 -19.64 -1.46 1.20
C ARG A 218 -18.77 -1.68 -0.03
N GLN A 219 -17.89 -2.67 0.02
CA GLN A 219 -16.97 -3.03 -1.05
C GLN A 219 -17.66 -3.91 -2.10
N TYR A 220 -18.43 -4.90 -1.63
CA TYR A 220 -19.10 -5.85 -2.51
C TYR A 220 -20.59 -6.00 -2.18
N CYS A 221 -21.40 -6.18 -3.21
CA CYS A 221 -22.74 -6.71 -3.05
C CYS A 221 -22.65 -8.16 -2.59
N VAL A 222 -23.21 -8.48 -1.42
CA VAL A 222 -23.19 -9.85 -0.87
C VAL A 222 -23.90 -10.86 -1.76
N GLY A 223 -24.74 -10.40 -2.69
CA GLY A 223 -25.45 -11.25 -3.64
C GLY A 223 -24.65 -11.61 -4.89
N CYS A 224 -24.06 -10.61 -5.53
CA CYS A 224 -23.43 -10.78 -6.86
C CYS A 224 -21.94 -10.47 -6.90
N LEU A 225 -21.34 -10.16 -5.75
CA LEU A 225 -19.94 -9.77 -5.57
C LEU A 225 -19.47 -8.62 -6.47
N ARG A 226 -20.39 -7.84 -7.01
CA ARG A 226 -20.09 -6.61 -7.74
C ARG A 226 -19.80 -5.46 -6.79
N THR A 227 -18.90 -4.56 -7.19
CA THR A 227 -18.68 -3.27 -6.51
C THR A 227 -19.82 -2.30 -6.81
N LEU A 228 -19.89 -1.18 -6.07
CA LEU A 228 -20.87 -0.13 -6.34
C LEU A 228 -20.75 0.46 -7.76
N ASP A 229 -19.52 0.61 -8.27
CA ASP A 229 -19.31 1.18 -9.60
C ASP A 229 -19.70 0.20 -10.70
N GLU A 230 -19.40 -1.09 -10.52
CA GLU A 230 -19.89 -2.16 -11.40
C GLU A 230 -21.42 -2.26 -11.41
N LEU A 231 -22.07 -2.01 -10.26
CA LEU A 231 -23.53 -1.95 -10.17
C LEU A 231 -24.10 -0.75 -10.95
N ARG A 232 -23.49 0.44 -10.78
CA ARG A 232 -23.93 1.69 -11.43
C ARG A 232 -23.74 1.66 -12.94
N CYS A 233 -22.63 1.09 -13.42
CA CYS A 233 -22.29 1.10 -14.84
C CYS A 233 -22.97 -0.04 -15.63
N TRP A 234 -23.46 -1.10 -14.97
CA TRP A 234 -23.99 -2.31 -15.64
C TRP A 234 -25.04 -2.02 -16.73
N GLY A 235 -25.99 -1.13 -16.45
CA GLY A 235 -27.07 -0.81 -17.39
C GLY A 235 -26.57 -0.15 -18.69
N LYS A 236 -25.44 0.55 -18.64
CA LYS A 236 -24.82 1.25 -19.76
C LYS A 236 -23.64 0.49 -20.38
N ALA A 237 -23.18 -0.58 -19.74
CA ALA A 237 -22.03 -1.36 -20.17
C ALA A 237 -22.31 -2.17 -21.45
N ASP A 238 -21.34 -2.20 -22.36
CA ASP A 238 -21.35 -3.05 -23.55
C ASP A 238 -21.05 -4.53 -23.21
N ALA A 239 -21.09 -5.41 -24.21
CA ALA A 239 -20.86 -6.84 -24.01
C ALA A 239 -19.44 -7.13 -23.47
N THR A 240 -18.43 -6.37 -23.91
CA THR A 240 -17.03 -6.53 -23.49
C THR A 240 -16.86 -6.14 -22.01
N ALA A 241 -17.38 -4.99 -21.62
CA ALA A 241 -17.36 -4.50 -20.25
C ALA A 241 -18.14 -5.44 -19.31
N LYS A 242 -19.30 -5.96 -19.75
CA LYS A 242 -20.07 -6.95 -18.97
C LYS A 242 -19.32 -8.26 -18.77
N ARG A 243 -18.56 -8.74 -19.77
CA ARG A 243 -17.69 -9.92 -19.63
C ARG A 243 -16.52 -9.66 -18.69
N HIS A 244 -15.92 -8.47 -18.76
CA HIS A 244 -14.88 -8.08 -17.83
C HIS A 244 -15.38 -8.12 -16.38
N ILE A 245 -16.57 -7.56 -16.10
CA ILE A 245 -17.20 -7.63 -14.77
C ILE A 245 -17.40 -9.09 -14.33
N TRP A 246 -17.84 -9.98 -15.22
CA TRP A 246 -17.97 -11.41 -14.91
C TRP A 246 -16.63 -12.10 -14.61
N GLN A 247 -15.55 -11.74 -15.32
CA GLN A 247 -14.20 -12.26 -15.05
C GLN A 247 -13.70 -11.81 -13.67
N GLN A 248 -13.97 -10.57 -13.28
CA GLN A 248 -13.65 -10.06 -11.94
C GLN A 248 -14.44 -10.82 -10.86
N ILE A 249 -15.73 -11.08 -11.09
CA ILE A 249 -16.55 -11.91 -10.19
C ILE A 249 -15.99 -13.33 -10.06
N GLN A 250 -15.55 -13.94 -11.17
CA GLN A 250 -14.95 -15.28 -11.16
C GLN A 250 -13.68 -15.31 -10.29
N GLN A 251 -12.81 -14.30 -10.41
CA GLN A 251 -11.61 -14.20 -9.59
C GLN A 251 -11.95 -14.07 -8.10
N ARG A 252 -12.98 -13.28 -7.76
CA ARG A 252 -13.46 -13.10 -6.38
C ARG A 252 -14.08 -14.37 -5.79
N CYS A 253 -14.74 -15.19 -6.62
CA CYS A 253 -15.32 -16.45 -6.18
C CYS A 253 -14.27 -17.51 -5.78
N GLY A 254 -13.03 -17.38 -6.26
CA GLY A 254 -11.96 -18.35 -6.03
C GLY A 254 -12.19 -19.71 -6.70
N PRO A 255 -11.22 -20.64 -6.63
CA PRO A 255 -11.43 -22.02 -7.05
C PRO A 255 -12.48 -22.70 -6.16
N ALA A 256 -13.35 -23.52 -6.75
CA ALA A 256 -14.26 -24.35 -5.97
C ALA A 256 -13.42 -25.29 -5.07
N SER A 257 -13.49 -25.09 -3.75
CA SER A 257 -12.97 -26.05 -2.77
C SER A 257 -13.89 -27.26 -2.68
#